data_AF-U1LVV9-F1
#
_entry.id   AF-U1LVV9-F1
#
_cell.length_a   1.000
_cell.length_b   1.000
_cell.length_c   1.000
_cell.angle_alpha   90.00
_cell.angle_beta   90.00
_cell.angle_gamma   90.00
#
_symmetry.space_group_name_H-M   'P 1'
#
loop_
_entity.id
_entity.type
_entity.pdbx_description
1 polymer ?
#
loop_
_entity_poly.entity_id
_entity_poly.type
_entity_poly.pdbx_seq_one_letter_code
_entity_poly.pdbx_strand_id
1 'polypeptide(L)'
;MILVSQVETWLFMDQTRADAADAPTILVEKDASGAKSFTAMRTLFQLKKWTGQRRFVPLLSCDETAYRAYEVFHVDAVPPFAILDSGRVLLKDNEVDAAYAVALDDAAPKTYGERLAFVADYVERALGETVLLAIDEPVASHPQVPEDVFVPENVMQTSERLFAWANRQQTERDEVK
;
A
#
# COMPACT_ATOMS: atom_id res chain seq x y z
N MET A 1 0.31 -10.46 -10.21
CA MET A 1 0.94 -9.25 -9.68
C MET A 1 0.09 -8.68 -8.57
N ILE A 2 0.72 -8.44 -7.43
CA ILE A 2 0.20 -7.76 -6.25
C ILE A 2 1.00 -6.46 -6.10
N LEU A 3 0.31 -5.33 -5.97
CA LEU A 3 0.94 -4.05 -5.70
C LEU A 3 0.97 -3.81 -4.19
N VAL A 4 2.16 -3.75 -3.61
CA VAL A 4 2.38 -3.29 -2.23
C VAL A 4 2.82 -1.83 -2.29
N SER A 5 2.12 -0.92 -1.63
CA SER A 5 2.44 0.51 -1.70
C SER A 5 2.54 1.15 -0.33
N GLN A 6 3.60 1.93 -0.11
CA GLN A 6 3.73 2.83 1.04
C GLN A 6 2.77 4.00 0.87
N VAL A 7 1.57 3.86 1.41
CA VAL A 7 0.43 4.71 1.04
C VAL A 7 0.61 6.16 1.51
N GLU A 8 1.31 6.36 2.62
CA GLU A 8 1.54 7.66 3.25
C GLU A 8 2.35 8.62 2.36
N THR A 9 3.21 8.09 1.49
CA THR A 9 4.06 8.89 0.59
C THR A 9 3.64 8.80 -0.87
N TRP A 10 3.05 7.66 -1.28
CA TRP A 10 2.68 7.44 -2.69
C TRP A 10 1.24 7.86 -3.02
N LEU A 11 0.33 7.76 -2.06
CA LEU A 11 -1.11 7.81 -2.35
C LEU A 11 -1.88 8.84 -1.52
N PHE A 12 -1.38 9.14 -0.32
CA PHE A 12 -2.06 10.01 0.64
C PHE A 12 -1.29 11.30 0.84
N MET A 13 -2.02 12.33 1.25
CA MET A 13 -1.51 13.67 1.49
C MET A 13 -2.14 14.26 2.74
N ASP A 14 -1.45 15.21 3.36
CA ASP A 14 -2.00 15.98 4.48
C ASP A 14 -3.11 16.95 4.04
N GLN A 15 -3.77 17.56 5.01
CA GLN A 15 -4.84 18.53 4.77
C GLN A 15 -4.37 19.76 3.96
N THR A 16 -3.16 20.26 4.21
CA THR A 16 -2.66 21.47 3.53
C THR A 16 -2.54 21.23 2.04
N ARG A 17 -2.01 20.06 1.65
CA ARG A 17 -1.92 19.63 0.26
C ARG A 17 -3.30 19.33 -0.34
N ALA A 18 -4.20 18.74 0.44
CA ALA A 18 -5.56 18.44 -0.01
C ALA A 18 -6.37 19.71 -0.31
N ASP A 19 -6.24 20.74 0.52
CA ASP A 19 -6.92 22.04 0.35
C ASP A 19 -6.33 22.84 -0.84
N ALA A 20 -5.05 22.61 -1.17
CA ALA A 20 -4.37 23.23 -2.30
C ALA A 20 -4.52 22.46 -3.64
N ALA A 21 -5.11 21.26 -3.62
CA ALA A 21 -5.24 20.42 -4.80
C ALA A 21 -6.20 21.03 -5.83
N ASP A 22 -5.88 20.87 -7.11
CA ASP A 22 -6.74 21.29 -8.24
C ASP A 22 -7.83 20.26 -8.60
N ALA A 23 -7.85 19.13 -7.88
CA ALA A 23 -8.76 18.02 -8.08
C ALA A 23 -9.48 17.65 -6.77
N PRO A 24 -10.71 17.09 -6.84
CA PRO A 24 -11.43 16.67 -5.65
C PRO A 24 -10.66 15.64 -4.82
N THR A 25 -10.48 15.94 -3.54
CA THR A 25 -9.88 15.06 -2.53
C THR A 25 -10.95 14.53 -1.57
N ILE A 26 -10.64 13.43 -0.91
CA ILE A 26 -11.50 12.79 0.09
C ILE A 26 -10.68 12.39 1.30
N LEU A 27 -11.29 12.54 2.48
CA LEU A 27 -10.74 12.09 3.75
C LEU A 27 -10.66 10.56 3.77
N VAL A 28 -9.49 10.02 4.10
CA VAL A 28 -9.26 8.56 4.18
C VAL A 28 -8.77 8.11 5.55
N GLU A 29 -8.25 9.02 6.36
CA GLU A 29 -7.84 8.77 7.74
C GLU A 29 -8.39 9.87 8.66
N LYS A 30 -9.11 9.46 9.70
CA LYS A 30 -9.65 10.35 10.72
C LYS A 30 -9.44 9.75 12.10
N ASP A 31 -8.79 10.49 12.98
CA ASP A 31 -8.59 10.09 14.39
C ASP A 31 -9.34 11.03 15.35
N ALA A 32 -9.08 10.88 16.65
CA ALA A 32 -9.69 11.70 17.69
C ALA A 32 -9.31 13.19 17.61
N SER A 33 -8.19 13.53 16.98
CA SER A 33 -7.72 14.90 16.75
C SER A 33 -8.34 15.52 15.49
N GLY A 34 -8.83 14.70 14.57
CA GLY A 34 -9.59 15.14 13.41
C GLY A 34 -9.17 14.46 12.11
N ALA A 35 -9.35 15.19 11.01
CA ALA A 35 -8.97 14.72 9.68
C ALA A 35 -7.45 14.76 9.52
N LYS A 36 -6.84 13.65 9.10
CA LYS A 36 -5.38 13.51 9.07
C LYS A 36 -4.84 13.29 7.65
N SER A 37 -5.37 12.31 6.94
CA SER A 37 -4.90 11.95 5.59
C SER A 37 -6.01 11.98 4.56
N PHE A 38 -5.66 12.45 3.37
CA PHE A 38 -6.56 12.63 2.24
C PHE A 38 -5.98 11.95 1.00
N THR A 39 -6.84 11.62 0.04
CA THR A 39 -6.41 11.16 -1.29
C THR A 39 -7.26 11.79 -2.38
N ALA A 40 -6.77 11.83 -3.61
CA ALA A 40 -7.61 12.24 -4.74
C ALA A 40 -8.72 11.21 -4.98
N MET A 41 -9.94 11.66 -5.32
CA MET A 41 -11.06 10.72 -5.57
C MET A 41 -10.74 9.68 -6.65
N ARG A 42 -9.98 10.07 -7.69
CA ARG A 42 -9.51 9.15 -8.74
C ARG A 42 -8.65 8.02 -8.17
N THR A 43 -7.76 8.36 -7.23
CA THR A 43 -6.89 7.41 -6.52
C THR A 43 -7.72 6.45 -5.69
N LEU A 44 -8.74 6.94 -4.98
CA LEU A 44 -9.69 6.08 -4.25
C LEU A 44 -10.39 5.07 -5.19
N PHE A 45 -10.85 5.50 -6.36
CA PHE A 45 -11.48 4.56 -7.32
C PHE A 45 -10.52 3.48 -7.79
N GLN A 46 -9.25 3.81 -8.03
CA GLN A 46 -8.24 2.81 -8.38
C GLN A 46 -7.96 1.87 -7.21
N LEU A 47 -7.84 2.38 -5.98
CA LEU A 47 -7.71 1.57 -4.78
C LEU A 47 -8.85 0.55 -4.69
N LYS A 48 -10.12 1.00 -4.76
CA LYS A 48 -11.30 0.14 -4.76
C LYS A 48 -11.24 -0.95 -5.83
N LYS A 49 -10.84 -0.59 -7.05
CA LYS A 49 -10.70 -1.55 -8.16
C LYS A 49 -9.65 -2.61 -7.84
N TRP A 50 -8.47 -2.21 -7.38
CA TRP A 50 -7.34 -3.11 -7.15
C TRP A 50 -7.52 -3.97 -5.90
N THR A 51 -8.06 -3.43 -4.81
CA THR A 51 -8.39 -4.21 -3.61
C THR A 51 -9.55 -5.16 -3.87
N GLY A 52 -10.56 -4.75 -4.65
CA GLY A 52 -11.65 -5.63 -5.11
C GLY A 52 -11.17 -6.80 -5.96
N GLN A 53 -10.03 -6.66 -6.63
CA GLN A 53 -9.34 -7.75 -7.34
C GLN A 53 -8.37 -8.54 -6.45
N ARG A 54 -8.28 -8.22 -5.15
CA ARG A 54 -7.28 -8.75 -4.19
C ARG A 54 -5.83 -8.55 -4.65
N ARG A 55 -5.55 -7.44 -5.33
CA ARG A 55 -4.24 -7.13 -5.94
C ARG A 55 -3.52 -5.93 -5.35
N PHE A 56 -4.03 -5.37 -4.26
CA PHE A 56 -3.42 -4.25 -3.56
C PHE A 56 -3.26 -4.55 -2.07
N VAL A 57 -2.10 -4.22 -1.52
CA VAL A 57 -1.76 -4.36 -0.11
C VAL A 57 -1.14 -3.03 0.36
N PRO A 58 -1.75 -2.30 1.31
CA PRO A 58 -1.14 -1.11 1.85
C PRO A 58 0.02 -1.47 2.79
N LEU A 59 1.10 -0.70 2.70
CA LEU A 59 2.18 -0.62 3.67
C LEU A 59 2.05 0.70 4.42
N LEU A 60 1.96 0.63 5.74
CA LEU A 60 1.84 1.78 6.64
C LEU A 60 2.89 1.73 7.75
N SER A 61 3.34 2.90 8.18
CA SER A 61 4.24 3.02 9.33
C SER A 61 3.53 2.90 10.68
N CYS A 62 2.20 3.05 10.72
CA CYS A 62 1.40 3.04 11.93
C CYS A 62 1.19 1.63 12.53
N ASP A 63 0.84 1.56 13.82
CA ASP A 63 0.43 0.33 14.50
C ASP A 63 -1.03 -0.07 14.20
N GLU A 64 -1.49 -1.20 14.77
CA GLU A 64 -2.87 -1.69 14.59
C GLU A 64 -3.92 -0.71 15.15
N THR A 65 -3.61 0.00 16.24
CA THR A 65 -4.58 0.91 16.86
C THR A 65 -4.81 2.11 15.97
N ALA A 66 -3.74 2.72 15.47
CA ALA A 66 -3.78 3.82 14.54
C ALA A 66 -4.32 3.42 13.16
N TYR A 67 -4.08 2.18 12.72
CA TYR A 67 -4.62 1.67 11.46
C TYR A 67 -6.15 1.76 11.39
N ARG A 68 -6.85 1.62 12.52
CA ARG A 68 -8.33 1.74 12.58
C ARG A 68 -8.85 3.12 12.16
N ALA A 69 -8.01 4.15 12.21
CA ALA A 69 -8.35 5.50 11.73
C ALA A 69 -8.44 5.57 10.20
N TYR A 70 -7.82 4.63 9.46
CA TYR A 70 -7.88 4.54 8.00
C TYR A 70 -9.18 3.88 7.53
N GLU A 71 -10.29 4.59 7.64
CA GLU A 71 -11.64 4.11 7.27
C GLU A 71 -11.69 3.52 5.85
N VAL A 72 -10.87 4.06 4.93
CA VAL A 72 -10.76 3.58 3.54
C VAL A 72 -10.46 2.08 3.46
N PHE A 73 -9.61 1.53 4.32
CA PHE A 73 -9.22 0.11 4.29
C PHE A 73 -10.16 -0.81 5.09
N HIS A 74 -11.22 -0.24 5.67
CA HIS A 74 -12.21 -0.98 6.44
C HIS A 74 -13.59 -0.99 5.76
N VAL A 75 -13.89 0.03 4.95
CA VAL A 75 -15.21 0.19 4.33
C VAL A 75 -15.13 0.13 2.81
N ASP A 76 -14.19 0.86 2.23
CA ASP A 76 -14.22 1.19 0.81
C ASP A 76 -13.33 0.28 -0.04
N ALA A 77 -12.10 0.05 0.44
CA ALA A 77 -11.03 -0.64 -0.27
C ALA A 77 -10.35 -1.65 0.68
N VAL A 78 -11.14 -2.59 1.20
CA VAL A 78 -10.66 -3.59 2.17
C VAL A 78 -9.62 -4.50 1.50
N PRO A 79 -8.34 -4.48 1.93
CA PRO A 79 -7.29 -5.25 1.29
C PRO A 79 -7.23 -6.69 1.84
N PRO A 80 -6.72 -7.66 1.07
CA PRO A 80 -6.52 -9.03 1.57
C PRO A 80 -5.47 -9.12 2.68
N PHE A 81 -4.50 -8.20 2.65
CA PHE A 81 -3.48 -8.01 3.68
C PHE A 81 -3.25 -6.53 3.91
N ALA A 82 -2.82 -6.15 5.10
CA ALA A 82 -2.25 -4.83 5.40
C ALA A 82 -0.95 -4.99 6.18
N ILE A 83 0.10 -4.32 5.72
CA ILE A 83 1.42 -4.35 6.35
C ILE A 83 1.54 -3.10 7.23
N LEU A 84 1.71 -3.31 8.53
CA LEU A 84 1.75 -2.28 9.54
C LEU A 84 3.10 -2.25 10.24
N ASP A 85 3.34 -1.18 11.01
CA ASP A 85 4.56 -0.97 11.78
C ASP A 85 5.81 -1.29 10.95
N SER A 86 5.84 -0.76 9.73
CA SER A 86 7.00 -0.89 8.83
C SER A 86 7.42 -2.35 8.58
N GLY A 87 6.45 -3.26 8.43
CA GLY A 87 6.66 -4.68 8.18
C GLY A 87 6.69 -5.56 9.43
N ARG A 88 6.45 -5.02 10.63
CA ARG A 88 6.47 -5.83 11.87
C ARG A 88 5.16 -6.55 12.13
N VAL A 89 4.06 -5.98 11.67
CA VAL A 89 2.72 -6.55 11.84
C VAL A 89 2.11 -6.75 10.46
N LEU A 90 1.53 -7.93 10.24
CA LEU A 90 0.75 -8.23 9.06
C LEU A 90 -0.67 -8.52 9.51
N LEU A 91 -1.63 -7.80 8.94
CA LEU A 91 -3.03 -8.15 9.05
C LEU A 91 -3.43 -8.95 7.82
N LYS A 92 -4.19 -10.02 8.01
CA LYS A 92 -4.84 -10.81 6.96
C LYS A 92 -6.35 -10.66 7.13
N ASP A 93 -7.02 -10.19 6.08
CA ASP A 93 -8.45 -9.85 6.12
C ASP A 93 -8.82 -8.98 7.36
N ASN A 94 -7.95 -8.00 7.68
CA ASN A 94 -8.02 -7.09 8.84
C ASN A 94 -7.91 -7.72 10.24
N GLU A 95 -7.41 -8.96 10.35
CA GLU A 95 -7.06 -9.60 11.62
C GLU A 95 -5.55 -9.90 11.69
N VAL A 96 -4.96 -9.86 12.89
CA VAL A 96 -3.52 -10.11 13.06
C VAL A 96 -3.17 -11.53 12.61
N ASP A 97 -2.21 -11.64 11.69
CA ASP A 97 -1.71 -12.93 11.23
C ASP A 97 -0.68 -13.50 12.21
N ALA A 98 -1.14 -14.37 13.12
CA ALA A 98 -0.28 -15.01 14.11
C ALA A 98 0.80 -15.91 13.47
N ALA A 99 0.53 -16.51 12.31
CA ALA A 99 1.50 -17.34 11.61
C ALA A 99 2.63 -16.49 11.02
N TYR A 100 2.30 -15.30 10.50
CA TYR A 100 3.29 -14.32 10.11
C TYR A 100 4.17 -13.88 11.28
N ALA A 101 3.56 -13.58 12.44
CA ALA A 101 4.29 -13.12 13.62
C ALA A 101 5.35 -14.16 14.08
N VAL A 102 4.99 -15.44 14.13
CA VAL A 102 5.92 -16.54 14.44
C VAL A 102 7.02 -16.64 13.39
N ALA A 103 6.67 -16.61 12.11
CA ALA A 103 7.65 -16.72 11.03
C ALA A 103 8.63 -15.53 11.02
N LEU A 104 8.17 -14.32 11.35
CA LEU A 104 9.00 -13.13 11.45
C LEU A 104 9.97 -13.23 12.64
N ASP A 105 9.52 -13.74 13.77
CA ASP A 105 10.37 -13.96 14.95
C ASP A 105 11.46 -15.00 14.67
N ASP A 106 11.12 -16.11 14.02
CA ASP A 106 12.07 -17.15 13.62
C ASP A 106 13.13 -16.64 12.63
N ALA A 107 12.72 -15.84 11.64
CA ALA A 107 13.63 -15.24 10.67
C ALA A 107 14.50 -14.13 11.28
N ALA A 108 14.00 -13.46 12.32
CA ALA A 108 14.65 -12.40 13.08
C ALA A 108 15.40 -11.35 12.23
N PRO A 109 14.78 -10.75 11.19
CA PRO A 109 15.43 -9.77 10.32
C PRO A 109 15.97 -8.58 11.11
N LYS A 110 17.18 -8.13 10.77
CA LYS A 110 17.93 -7.12 11.53
C LYS A 110 17.71 -5.71 10.98
N THR A 111 17.49 -5.57 9.69
CA THR A 111 17.34 -4.27 9.03
C THR A 111 15.90 -4.01 8.60
N TYR A 112 15.59 -2.75 8.25
CA TYR A 112 14.30 -2.38 7.67
C TYR A 112 14.08 -3.04 6.31
N GLY A 113 15.08 -2.98 5.42
CA GLY A 113 15.01 -3.65 4.12
C GLY A 113 14.83 -5.17 4.21
N GLU A 114 15.48 -5.82 5.18
CA GLU A 114 15.27 -7.27 5.44
C GLU A 114 13.85 -7.57 5.92
N ARG A 115 13.26 -6.73 6.78
CA ARG A 115 11.86 -6.87 7.19
C ARG A 115 10.91 -6.71 6.01
N LEU A 116 11.12 -5.69 5.18
CA LEU A 116 10.28 -5.45 4.01
C LEU A 116 10.40 -6.58 2.97
N ALA A 117 11.61 -7.09 2.74
CA ALA A 117 11.81 -8.27 1.91
C ALA A 117 11.03 -9.48 2.46
N PHE A 118 11.16 -9.74 3.75
CA PHE A 118 10.50 -10.88 4.39
C PHE A 118 8.97 -10.82 4.28
N VAL A 119 8.37 -9.66 4.57
CA VAL A 119 6.91 -9.52 4.48
C VAL A 119 6.42 -9.59 3.03
N ALA A 120 7.18 -9.07 2.07
CA ALA A 120 6.87 -9.18 0.65
C ALA A 120 6.91 -10.64 0.18
N ASP A 121 7.94 -11.42 0.55
CA ASP A 121 8.03 -12.86 0.29
C ASP A 121 6.88 -13.64 0.94
N TYR A 122 6.46 -13.23 2.13
CA TYR A 122 5.32 -13.86 2.81
C TYR A 122 4.02 -13.61 2.07
N VAL A 123 3.75 -12.36 1.69
CA VAL A 123 2.55 -11.95 0.93
C VAL A 123 2.54 -12.61 -0.46
N GLU A 124 3.68 -12.65 -1.15
CA GLU A 124 3.81 -13.30 -2.46
C GLU A 124 3.45 -14.78 -2.39
N ARG A 125 3.99 -15.52 -1.40
CA ARG A 125 3.65 -16.93 -1.18
C ARG A 125 2.19 -17.13 -0.82
N ALA A 126 1.63 -16.25 0.01
CA ALA A 126 0.24 -16.35 0.45
C ALA A 126 -0.77 -16.07 -0.67
N LEU A 127 -0.44 -15.17 -1.61
CA LEU A 127 -1.31 -14.77 -2.72
C LEU A 127 -1.00 -15.49 -4.03
N GLY A 128 0.14 -16.18 -4.13
CA GLY A 128 0.54 -16.95 -5.31
C GLY A 128 0.81 -16.09 -6.55
N GLU A 129 1.08 -14.80 -6.36
CA GLU A 129 1.22 -13.80 -7.41
C GLU A 129 2.38 -12.86 -7.05
N THR A 130 3.21 -12.51 -8.04
CA THR A 130 4.41 -11.69 -7.83
C THR A 130 4.10 -10.37 -7.14
N VAL A 131 4.85 -10.03 -6.09
CA VAL A 131 4.76 -8.75 -5.37
C VAL A 131 5.64 -7.69 -6.04
N LEU A 132 5.06 -6.53 -6.33
CA LEU A 132 5.78 -5.32 -6.76
C LEU A 132 5.69 -4.24 -5.70
N LEU A 133 6.82 -3.61 -5.39
CA LEU A 133 6.92 -2.61 -4.34
C LEU A 133 6.90 -1.18 -4.89
N ALA A 134 5.95 -0.38 -4.42
CA ALA A 134 5.86 1.07 -4.56
C ALA A 134 6.17 1.71 -3.21
N ILE A 135 7.44 1.75 -2.84
CA ILE A 135 7.95 2.18 -1.53
C ILE A 135 9.12 3.15 -1.74
N ASP A 136 9.45 3.94 -0.73
CA ASP A 136 10.46 4.98 -0.87
C ASP A 136 11.89 4.42 -0.90
N GLU A 137 12.16 3.41 -0.08
CA GLU A 137 13.47 2.77 0.03
C GLU A 137 13.50 1.43 -0.73
N PRO A 138 14.38 1.28 -1.73
CA PRO A 138 14.40 0.09 -2.54
C PRO A 138 14.84 -1.16 -1.76
N VAL A 139 14.10 -2.27 -1.95
CA VAL A 139 14.48 -3.61 -1.48
C VAL A 139 15.08 -4.38 -2.66
N ALA A 140 16.39 -4.67 -2.60
CA ALA A 140 17.12 -5.26 -3.73
C ALA A 140 16.63 -6.66 -4.16
N SER A 141 16.03 -7.43 -3.26
CA SER A 141 15.53 -8.78 -3.56
C SER A 141 14.16 -8.81 -4.23
N HIS A 142 13.48 -7.67 -4.36
CA HIS A 142 12.12 -7.61 -4.87
C HIS A 142 12.01 -6.64 -6.04
N PRO A 143 11.15 -6.94 -7.03
CA PRO A 143 10.94 -6.04 -8.13
C PRO A 143 10.17 -4.80 -7.65
N GLN A 144 10.48 -3.66 -8.26
CA GLN A 144 9.92 -2.37 -7.88
C GLN A 144 9.16 -1.74 -9.02
N VAL A 145 8.27 -0.83 -8.65
CA VAL A 145 7.70 0.10 -9.61
C VAL A 145 8.84 0.96 -10.18
N PRO A 146 8.85 1.24 -11.50
CA PRO A 146 9.87 2.08 -12.12
C PRO A 146 10.04 3.44 -11.43
N GLU A 147 11.27 3.91 -11.32
CA GLU A 147 11.59 5.14 -10.59
C GLU A 147 10.88 6.39 -11.16
N ASP A 148 10.60 6.43 -12.46
CA ASP A 148 9.92 7.54 -13.13
C ASP A 148 8.41 7.64 -12.82
N VAL A 149 7.86 6.64 -12.13
CA VAL A 149 6.49 6.66 -11.63
C VAL A 149 6.38 7.57 -10.40
N PHE A 150 7.39 7.59 -9.53
CA PHE A 150 7.37 8.42 -8.33
C PHE A 150 7.71 9.87 -8.68
N VAL A 151 6.83 10.79 -8.30
CA VAL A 151 7.07 12.23 -8.41
C VAL A 151 7.18 12.82 -7.01
N PRO A 152 8.40 13.20 -6.58
CA PRO A 152 8.63 13.78 -5.26
C PRO A 152 7.67 14.94 -4.99
N GLU A 153 7.08 14.93 -3.79
CA GLU A 153 6.15 15.95 -3.29
C GLU A 153 4.84 16.12 -4.07
N ASN A 154 4.61 15.35 -5.13
CA ASN A 154 3.39 15.40 -5.95
C ASN A 154 2.65 14.06 -5.90
N VAL A 155 1.97 13.81 -4.78
CA VAL A 155 1.18 12.59 -4.53
C VAL A 155 0.12 12.35 -5.61
N MET A 156 -0.50 13.41 -6.13
CA MET A 156 -1.50 13.28 -7.19
C MET A 156 -0.90 12.72 -8.47
N GLN A 157 0.21 13.30 -8.92
CA GLN A 157 0.89 12.81 -10.13
C GLN A 157 1.49 11.42 -9.90
N THR A 158 2.07 11.16 -8.72
CA THR A 158 2.58 9.84 -8.33
C THR A 158 1.49 8.78 -8.39
N SER A 159 0.34 9.01 -7.76
CA SER A 159 -0.76 8.05 -7.74
C SER A 159 -1.37 7.83 -9.13
N GLU A 160 -1.49 8.87 -9.96
CA GLU A 160 -1.93 8.74 -11.35
C GLU A 160 -0.96 7.87 -12.17
N ARG A 161 0.34 8.16 -12.10
CA ARG A 161 1.37 7.40 -12.82
C ARG A 161 1.42 5.96 -12.34
N LEU A 162 1.32 5.74 -11.04
CA LEU A 162 1.35 4.40 -10.44
C LEU A 162 0.23 3.53 -10.97
N PHE A 163 -1.01 4.02 -10.89
CA PHE A 163 -2.14 3.22 -11.36
C PHE A 163 -2.20 3.15 -12.88
N ALA A 164 -1.76 4.17 -13.63
CA ALA A 164 -1.63 4.08 -15.08
C ALA A 164 -0.64 2.98 -15.49
N TRP A 165 0.54 2.95 -14.89
CA TRP A 165 1.54 1.90 -15.12
C TRP A 165 1.01 0.52 -14.70
N ALA A 166 0.46 0.40 -13.50
CA ALA A 166 -0.02 -0.87 -12.96
C ALA A 166 -1.16 -1.44 -13.81
N ASN A 167 -2.07 -0.59 -14.31
CA ASN A 167 -3.14 -1.02 -15.21
C ASN A 167 -2.59 -1.52 -16.56
N ARG A 168 -1.56 -0.87 -17.14
CA ARG A 168 -0.91 -1.36 -18.36
C ARG A 168 -0.28 -2.74 -18.16
N GLN A 169 0.49 -2.91 -17.08
CA GLN A 169 1.09 -4.20 -16.73
C GLN A 169 0.05 -5.31 -16.54
N GLN A 170 -1.11 -4.96 -15.97
CA GLN A 170 -2.19 -5.91 -15.79
C GLN A 170 -2.84 -6.32 -17.12
N THR A 171 -3.10 -5.36 -18.02
CA THR A 171 -3.66 -5.62 -19.36
C THR A 171 -2.72 -6.48 -20.18
N GLU A 172 -1.43 -6.14 -20.25
CA GLU A 172 -0.41 -6.92 -20.97
C GLU A 172 -0.34 -8.37 -20.48
N ARG A 173 -0.50 -8.60 -19.17
CA ARG A 173 -0.52 -9.96 -18.60
C ARG A 173 -1.78 -10.74 -18.97
N ASP A 174 -2.93 -10.07 -19.02
CA ASP A 174 -4.22 -10.72 -19.31
C ASP A 174 -4.38 -11.03 -20.81
N GLU A 175 -3.73 -10.27 -21.70
CA GLU A 175 -3.70 -10.53 -23.16
C GLU A 175 -2.80 -11.71 -23.55
N VAL A 176 -1.84 -12.09 -22.70
CA VAL A 176 -0.87 -13.17 -22.95
C VAL A 176 -1.36 -14.53 -22.42
N LYS A 177 -2.46 -14.56 -21.64
CA LYS A 177 -3.07 -15.78 -21.08
C LYS A 177 -4.17 -16.34 -21.98
#